data_AF-A0A538GBG6-F1
#
_entry.id   AF-A0A538GBG6-F1
#
_cell.length_a   1.000
_cell.length_b   1.000
_cell.length_c   1.000
_cell.angle_alpha   90.00
_cell.angle_beta   90.00
_cell.angle_gamma   90.00
#
_symmetry.space_group_name_H-M   'P 1'
#
loop_
_entity.id
_entity.type
_entity.pdbx_description
1 polymer ?
#
loop_
_entity_poly.entity_id
_entity_poly.type
_entity_poly.pdbx_seq_one_letter_code
_entity_poly.pdbx_strand_id
1 'polypeptide(L)'
;MDVALKIWRYDPESGDRELRDYELEAPEWACLLDVLDLIKDQQDGTLAYRKSCRMMICGSCGMRMDGRAVLACKERMKPIVDRGHVPVISAMGNLPIVKDLVVDMDPFWGKVRRMKPWLEPGYDEVLEKERIVSQQEMNAIHKEALCIMCGCCVSECNSMESDPEFFGPAALAKGFRFVGDARDQASVERLEDYNDEHGIWDCTRCYFCNERCPKGVDPRDAIAKLGAESVKEGIDRDMGAKHAKWFVKSAETTGWLRETELVPKTQGIVSAVKQTKFAIGLARKGKVPPPVPPHVAADVGEARALHQLVREQGREGAAGIVQGERALARIEHTEAAGARRDAPEVTPGEEPPKA
;
A
#
# COMPACT_ATOMS: atom_id res chain seq x y z
N MET A 1 -7.53 35.33 6.47
CA MET A 1 -8.36 34.44 7.29
C MET A 1 -7.57 34.08 8.52
N ASP A 2 -8.22 34.03 9.68
CA ASP A 2 -7.58 33.59 10.92
C ASP A 2 -7.40 32.08 10.87
N VAL A 3 -6.17 31.62 11.07
CA VAL A 3 -5.81 30.21 11.09
C VAL A 3 -5.25 29.89 12.47
N ALA A 4 -5.78 28.82 13.08
CA ALA A 4 -5.22 28.23 14.28
C ALA A 4 -4.78 26.79 13.98
N LEU A 5 -3.66 26.36 14.54
CA LEU A 5 -3.19 24.98 14.45
C LEU A 5 -2.31 24.62 15.66
N LYS A 6 -2.18 23.32 15.92
CA LYS A 6 -1.29 22.80 16.96
C LYS A 6 -0.16 22.02 16.33
N ILE A 7 1.09 22.27 16.72
CA ILE A 7 2.26 21.54 16.19
C ILE A 7 2.97 20.83 17.32
N TRP A 8 3.19 19.52 17.14
CA TRP A 8 4.14 18.78 17.97
C TRP A 8 5.58 19.24 17.68
N ARG A 9 6.20 19.83 18.70
CA ARG A 9 7.61 20.21 18.73
C ARG A 9 8.43 19.10 19.36
N TYR A 10 9.66 18.96 18.88
CA TYR A 10 10.61 18.00 19.43
C TYR A 10 12.02 18.58 19.40
N ASP A 11 12.64 18.65 20.57
CA ASP A 11 14.05 19.03 20.72
C ASP A 11 14.92 17.78 20.88
N PRO A 12 15.83 17.49 19.92
CA PRO A 12 16.71 16.34 20.04
C PRO A 12 17.78 16.47 21.14
N GLU A 13 18.09 17.68 21.62
CA GLU A 13 19.10 17.88 22.66
C GLU A 13 18.55 17.56 24.05
N SER A 14 17.33 18.01 24.36
CA SER A 14 16.68 17.72 25.65
C SER A 14 15.83 16.45 25.63
N GLY A 15 15.36 16.03 24.44
CA GLY A 15 14.39 14.95 24.28
C GLY A 15 12.94 15.37 24.53
N ASP A 16 12.69 16.65 24.81
CA ASP A 16 11.37 17.15 25.15
C ASP A 16 10.41 17.14 23.96
N ARG A 17 9.15 16.79 24.24
CA ARG A 17 8.05 16.85 23.28
C ARG A 17 6.92 17.68 23.85
N GLU A 18 6.50 18.68 23.10
CA GLU A 18 5.42 19.57 23.50
C GLU A 18 4.50 19.88 22.33
N LEU A 19 3.23 20.09 22.63
CA LEU A 19 2.24 20.52 21.66
C LEU A 19 2.09 22.03 21.81
N ARG A 20 2.51 22.80 20.80
CA ARG A 20 2.38 24.27 20.80
C ARG A 20 1.21 24.70 19.92
N ASP A 21 0.46 25.68 20.41
CA ASP A 21 -0.62 26.33 19.67
C ASP A 21 -0.05 27.53 18.89
N TYR A 22 -0.51 27.73 17.65
CA TYR A 22 -0.16 28.85 16.78
C TYR A 22 -1.42 29.47 16.18
N GLU A 23 -1.50 30.79 16.19
CA GLU A 23 -2.59 31.58 15.61
C GLU A 23 -2.01 32.69 14.74
N LEU A 24 -2.49 32.82 13.50
CA LEU A 24 -2.00 33.81 12.53
C LEU A 24 -3.03 34.11 11.45
N GLU A 25 -2.86 35.26 10.80
CA GLU A 25 -3.55 35.58 9.57
C GLU A 25 -2.84 34.94 8.37
N ALA A 26 -3.60 34.25 7.51
CA ALA A 26 -3.11 33.72 6.24
C ALA A 26 -4.04 34.09 5.07
N PRO A 27 -3.52 34.16 3.84
CA PRO A 27 -4.36 34.28 2.64
C PRO A 27 -5.31 33.09 2.50
N GLU A 28 -6.50 33.29 1.93
CA GLU A 28 -7.50 32.20 1.78
C GLU A 28 -7.03 31.06 0.87
N TRP A 29 -6.07 31.31 0.00
CA TRP A 29 -5.51 30.28 -0.87
C TRP A 29 -4.43 29.43 -0.21
N ALA A 30 -3.99 29.79 1.00
CA ALA A 30 -2.88 29.14 1.69
C ALA A 30 -3.09 27.64 1.89
N CYS A 31 -2.05 26.87 1.58
CA CYS A 31 -1.95 25.49 2.02
C CYS A 31 -1.25 25.39 3.37
N LEU A 32 -1.26 24.20 3.99
CA LEU A 32 -0.58 23.95 5.26
C LEU A 32 0.91 24.36 5.18
N LEU A 33 1.57 24.11 4.05
CA LEU A 33 2.95 24.53 3.86
C LEU A 33 3.13 26.05 3.95
N ASP A 34 2.24 26.83 3.36
CA ASP A 34 2.31 28.30 3.42
C ASP A 34 2.10 28.80 4.86
N VAL A 35 1.23 28.14 5.62
CA VAL A 35 1.01 28.48 7.03
C VAL A 35 2.23 28.12 7.89
N LEU A 36 2.88 26.98 7.64
CA LEU A 36 4.15 26.63 8.30
C LEU A 36 5.28 27.60 7.96
N ASP A 37 5.30 28.14 6.74
CA ASP A 37 6.23 29.19 6.33
C ASP A 37 5.98 30.47 7.15
N LEU A 38 4.73 30.93 7.20
CA LEU A 38 4.36 32.14 7.96
C LEU A 38 4.67 32.01 9.46
N ILE A 39 4.37 30.86 10.07
CA ILE A 39 4.70 30.60 11.49
C ILE A 39 6.22 30.70 11.70
N LYS A 40 7.01 30.06 10.84
CA LYS A 40 8.46 30.08 10.96
C LYS A 40 9.03 31.48 10.79
N ASP A 41 8.52 32.24 9.84
CA ASP A 41 9.06 33.54 9.49
C ASP A 41 8.65 34.65 10.47
N GLN A 42 7.46 34.54 11.09
CA GLN A 42 6.87 35.63 11.87
C GLN A 42 6.78 35.36 13.38
N GLN A 43 6.72 34.09 13.80
CA GLN A 43 6.46 33.73 15.20
C GLN A 43 7.58 32.89 15.81
N ASP A 44 8.07 31.87 15.09
CA ASP A 44 9.02 30.91 15.64
C ASP A 44 10.02 30.40 14.59
N GLY A 45 11.14 31.11 14.49
CA GLY A 45 12.26 30.75 13.61
C GLY A 45 12.89 29.37 13.90
N THR A 46 12.61 28.75 15.04
CA THR A 46 13.20 27.45 15.42
C THR A 46 12.46 26.25 14.82
N LEU A 47 11.22 26.45 14.34
CA LEU A 47 10.39 25.38 13.78
C LEU A 47 11.07 24.69 12.58
N ALA A 48 11.19 23.36 12.63
CA ALA A 48 11.82 22.55 11.59
C ALA A 48 10.81 21.65 10.85
N TYR A 49 10.86 21.70 9.52
CA TYR A 49 10.10 20.83 8.62
C TYR A 49 10.78 20.78 7.24
N ARG A 50 10.49 19.75 6.45
CA ARG A 50 11.01 19.62 5.08
C ARG A 50 10.04 20.20 4.06
N LYS A 51 10.57 20.95 3.10
CA LYS A 51 9.81 21.52 1.97
C LYS A 51 10.70 21.69 0.74
N SER A 52 10.09 21.78 -0.45
CA SER A 52 10.81 22.17 -1.68
C SER A 52 9.84 22.65 -2.77
N CYS A 53 9.25 21.75 -3.58
CA CYS A 53 8.62 22.11 -4.86
C CYS A 53 7.34 22.94 -4.80
N ARG A 54 6.61 22.94 -3.68
CA ARG A 54 5.27 23.55 -3.52
C ARG A 54 4.18 23.09 -4.51
N MET A 55 4.41 22.04 -5.29
CA MET A 55 3.52 21.55 -6.35
C MET A 55 3.31 20.02 -6.33
N MET A 56 3.38 19.42 -5.14
CA MET A 56 2.98 18.02 -4.89
C MET A 56 3.75 16.96 -5.69
N ILE A 57 5.02 17.23 -6.05
CA ILE A 57 5.82 16.31 -6.87
C ILE A 57 7.14 15.85 -6.24
N CYS A 58 7.78 16.65 -5.38
CA CYS A 58 9.07 16.27 -4.77
C CYS A 58 8.95 15.29 -3.58
N GLY A 59 7.77 15.19 -2.98
CA GLY A 59 7.52 14.33 -1.80
C GLY A 59 8.09 14.81 -0.47
N SER A 60 8.87 15.90 -0.40
CA SER A 60 9.57 16.30 0.82
C SER A 60 8.69 16.78 1.97
N CYS A 61 7.50 17.32 1.68
CA CYS A 61 6.62 17.89 2.71
C CYS A 61 5.61 16.88 3.30
N GLY A 62 5.99 15.59 3.35
CA GLY A 62 5.25 14.54 4.01
C GLY A 62 5.26 14.73 5.54
N MET A 63 4.08 14.77 6.15
CA MET A 63 3.88 14.90 7.60
C MET A 63 2.48 14.37 7.95
N ARG A 64 2.07 14.43 9.22
CA ARG A 64 0.73 14.05 9.66
C ARG A 64 -0.09 15.27 10.07
N MET A 65 -1.36 15.27 9.69
CA MET A 65 -2.38 16.22 10.13
C MET A 65 -3.56 15.42 10.67
N ASP A 66 -3.93 15.64 11.94
CA ASP A 66 -4.97 14.88 12.65
C ASP A 66 -4.74 13.36 12.60
N GLY A 67 -3.50 12.95 12.79
CA GLY A 67 -3.12 11.54 12.83
C GLY A 67 -3.09 10.84 11.47
N ARG A 68 -3.22 11.55 10.35
CA ARG A 68 -3.09 10.96 9.00
C ARG A 68 -1.99 11.62 8.18
N ALA A 69 -1.26 10.83 7.41
CA ALA A 69 -0.25 11.35 6.49
C ALA A 69 -0.86 12.25 5.40
N VAL A 70 -0.22 13.38 5.14
CA VAL A 70 -0.57 14.38 4.14
C VAL A 70 0.69 14.98 3.49
N LEU A 71 0.52 15.65 2.36
CA LEU A 71 1.52 16.58 1.83
C LEU A 71 1.14 18.00 2.23
N ALA A 72 1.98 18.70 2.99
CA ALA A 72 1.66 20.06 3.44
C ALA A 72 1.35 21.03 2.29
N CYS A 73 2.01 20.90 1.13
CA CYS A 73 1.74 21.75 -0.04
C CYS A 73 0.43 21.41 -0.78
N LYS A 74 -0.26 20.33 -0.41
CA LYS A 74 -1.54 19.89 -0.98
C LYS A 74 -2.73 20.29 -0.12
N GLU A 75 -2.57 20.27 1.20
CA GLU A 75 -3.67 20.48 2.12
C GLU A 75 -4.07 21.96 2.18
N ARG A 76 -5.26 22.27 1.67
CA ARG A 76 -5.82 23.63 1.69
C ARG A 76 -6.36 23.96 3.07
N MET A 77 -5.98 25.11 3.62
CA MET A 77 -6.36 25.48 4.98
C MET A 77 -7.78 26.07 5.06
N LYS A 78 -8.24 26.79 4.03
CA LYS A 78 -9.56 27.43 4.01
C LYS A 78 -10.72 26.48 4.34
N PRO A 79 -10.85 25.28 3.72
CA PRO A 79 -11.92 24.35 4.09
C PRO A 79 -11.82 23.80 5.52
N ILE A 80 -10.63 23.81 6.13
CA ILE A 80 -10.42 23.38 7.51
C ILE A 80 -10.89 24.47 8.47
N VAL A 81 -10.48 25.72 8.20
CA VAL A 81 -10.89 26.92 8.94
C VAL A 81 -12.40 27.12 8.87
N ASP A 82 -13.01 26.98 7.69
CA ASP A 82 -14.47 27.14 7.50
C ASP A 82 -15.30 26.15 8.32
N ARG A 83 -14.71 25.00 8.70
CA ARG A 83 -15.33 24.01 9.60
C ARG A 83 -15.11 24.30 11.08
N GLY A 84 -14.39 25.38 11.41
CA GLY A 84 -13.99 25.71 12.79
C GLY A 84 -13.03 24.68 13.40
N HIS A 85 -12.31 23.92 12.58
CA HIS A 85 -11.40 22.86 13.05
C HIS A 85 -9.98 23.39 13.21
N VAL A 86 -9.34 23.04 14.34
CA VAL A 86 -7.94 23.36 14.63
C VAL A 86 -7.11 22.08 14.47
N PRO A 87 -6.40 21.91 13.34
CA PRO A 87 -5.69 20.67 13.06
C PRO A 87 -4.44 20.49 13.94
N VAL A 88 -4.14 19.23 14.26
CA VAL A 88 -2.91 18.84 14.97
C VAL A 88 -1.89 18.29 13.98
N ILE A 89 -0.73 18.95 13.89
CA ILE A 89 0.37 18.61 12.99
C ILE A 89 1.45 17.85 13.75
N SER A 90 1.91 16.74 13.17
CA SER A 90 2.97 15.89 13.72
C SER A 90 3.88 15.33 12.64
N ALA A 91 5.06 14.85 13.04
CA ALA A 91 5.99 14.14 12.17
C ALA A 91 5.34 12.85 11.59
N MET A 92 5.90 12.33 10.49
CA MET A 92 5.48 11.03 9.94
C MET A 92 5.66 9.90 10.95
N GLY A 93 4.76 8.91 10.91
CA GLY A 93 4.86 7.68 11.70
C GLY A 93 5.92 6.72 11.15
N ASN A 94 6.20 5.65 11.91
CA ASN A 94 7.12 4.56 11.53
C ASN A 94 8.55 4.99 11.16
N LEU A 95 8.93 6.25 11.43
CA LEU A 95 10.24 6.82 11.17
C LEU A 95 10.71 7.60 12.40
N PRO A 96 11.99 7.50 12.80
CA PRO A 96 12.52 8.26 13.92
C PRO A 96 12.40 9.77 13.69
N ILE A 97 12.01 10.52 14.71
CA ILE A 97 11.93 11.98 14.63
C ILE A 97 13.31 12.56 14.90
N VAL A 98 13.77 13.46 14.03
CA VAL A 98 15.05 14.18 14.17
C VAL A 98 14.83 15.50 14.91
N LYS A 99 13.87 16.31 14.46
CA LYS A 99 13.49 17.59 15.08
C LYS A 99 12.11 18.01 14.57
N ASP A 100 11.22 18.40 15.47
CA ASP A 100 9.86 18.85 15.13
C ASP A 100 9.14 17.90 14.15
N LEU A 101 8.95 18.34 12.89
CA LEU A 101 8.26 17.58 11.83
C LEU A 101 9.23 16.84 10.89
N VAL A 102 10.54 16.94 11.14
CA VAL A 102 11.58 16.26 10.35
C VAL A 102 11.83 14.87 10.91
N VAL A 103 11.72 13.87 10.06
CA VAL A 103 12.05 12.47 10.37
C VAL A 103 13.31 12.01 9.66
N ASP A 104 13.95 10.98 10.21
CA ASP A 104 15.01 10.24 9.55
C ASP A 104 14.42 9.36 8.43
N MET A 105 14.95 9.50 7.21
CA MET A 105 14.51 8.76 6.03
C MET A 105 15.46 7.63 5.66
N ASP A 106 16.57 7.43 6.38
CA ASP A 106 17.53 6.39 6.06
C ASP A 106 16.93 4.97 6.11
N PRO A 107 16.07 4.61 7.10
CA PRO A 107 15.36 3.32 7.08
C PRO A 107 14.48 3.15 5.84
N PHE A 108 13.81 4.22 5.40
CA PHE A 108 12.99 4.22 4.19
C PHE A 108 13.86 3.95 2.94
N TRP A 109 14.98 4.66 2.78
CA TRP A 109 15.84 4.51 1.62
C TRP A 109 16.59 3.18 1.61
N GLY A 110 16.96 2.65 2.77
CA GLY A 110 17.55 1.31 2.90
C GLY A 110 16.64 0.25 2.29
N LYS A 111 15.34 0.27 2.63
CA LYS A 111 14.34 -0.65 2.09
C LYS A 111 14.10 -0.45 0.59
N VAL A 112 14.05 0.79 0.11
CA VAL A 112 13.93 1.07 -1.34
C VAL A 112 15.15 0.56 -2.10
N ARG A 113 16.38 0.71 -1.57
CA ARG A 113 17.61 0.18 -2.19
C ARG A 113 17.63 -1.34 -2.22
N ARG A 114 17.07 -2.03 -1.21
CA ARG A 114 16.95 -3.49 -1.20
C ARG A 114 16.13 -4.03 -2.38
N MET A 115 15.24 -3.21 -2.96
CA MET A 115 14.46 -3.58 -4.15
C MET A 115 15.24 -3.49 -5.47
N LYS A 116 16.56 -3.24 -5.42
CA LYS A 116 17.44 -3.07 -6.60
C LYS A 116 16.78 -2.20 -7.68
N PRO A 117 16.39 -0.94 -7.41
CA PRO A 117 15.40 -0.20 -8.20
C PRO A 117 15.94 0.39 -9.52
N TRP A 118 16.55 -0.45 -10.35
CA TRP A 118 17.05 -0.18 -11.70
C TRP A 118 16.63 -1.32 -12.63
N LEU A 119 16.68 -1.08 -13.94
CA LEU A 119 16.32 -2.07 -14.95
C LEU A 119 17.48 -3.06 -15.14
N GLU A 120 17.18 -4.35 -15.11
CA GLU A 120 18.14 -5.43 -15.40
C GLU A 120 17.69 -6.19 -16.66
N PRO A 121 18.13 -5.73 -17.84
CA PRO A 121 17.57 -6.19 -19.11
C PRO A 121 18.05 -7.58 -19.56
N GLY A 122 19.01 -8.18 -18.86
CA GLY A 122 19.60 -9.48 -19.22
C GLY A 122 20.51 -9.45 -20.45
N TYR A 123 20.96 -8.26 -20.87
CA TYR A 123 21.92 -8.09 -21.96
C TYR A 123 22.83 -6.89 -21.68
N ASP A 124 24.02 -6.90 -22.29
CA ASP A 124 25.04 -5.86 -22.11
C ASP A 124 25.06 -4.82 -23.26
N GLU A 125 24.51 -5.15 -24.43
CA GLU A 125 24.57 -4.27 -25.60
C GLU A 125 23.49 -3.18 -25.57
N VAL A 126 23.91 -1.92 -25.69
CA VAL A 126 22.99 -0.79 -25.88
C VAL A 126 22.46 -0.84 -27.32
N LEU A 127 21.16 -1.06 -27.47
CA LEU A 127 20.49 -1.00 -28.78
C LEU A 127 20.61 0.41 -29.37
N GLU A 128 20.72 0.51 -30.70
CA GLU A 128 20.72 1.81 -31.41
C GLU A 128 19.37 2.56 -31.34
N LYS A 129 18.31 1.89 -30.88
CA LYS A 129 16.93 2.40 -30.80
C LYS A 129 16.28 2.03 -29.47
N GLU A 130 15.13 2.65 -29.18
CA GLU A 130 14.34 2.31 -27.99
C GLU A 130 13.83 0.86 -27.99
N ARG A 131 13.57 0.34 -26.78
CA ARG A 131 12.84 -0.92 -26.58
C ARG A 131 11.37 -0.66 -26.87
N ILE A 132 10.78 -1.37 -27.81
CA ILE A 132 9.34 -1.30 -28.06
C ILE A 132 8.62 -2.13 -26.99
N VAL A 133 7.73 -1.49 -26.24
CA VAL A 133 6.87 -2.12 -25.23
C VAL A 133 5.44 -1.71 -25.55
N SER A 134 4.49 -2.65 -25.46
CA SER A 134 3.09 -2.33 -25.71
C SER A 134 2.52 -1.41 -24.62
N GLN A 135 1.47 -0.66 -24.96
CA GLN A 135 0.77 0.15 -23.97
C GLN A 135 0.20 -0.71 -22.83
N GLN A 136 -0.24 -1.94 -23.13
CA GLN A 136 -0.78 -2.87 -22.15
C GLN A 136 0.26 -3.29 -21.11
N GLU A 137 1.48 -3.63 -21.54
CA GLU A 137 2.59 -3.95 -20.65
C GLU A 137 3.02 -2.73 -19.82
N MET A 138 3.08 -1.54 -20.43
CA MET A 138 3.40 -0.32 -19.69
C MET A 138 2.32 0.06 -18.66
N ASN A 139 1.04 -0.21 -18.97
CA ASN A 139 -0.07 0.04 -18.06
C ASN A 139 0.03 -0.83 -16.78
N ALA A 140 0.64 -2.01 -16.86
CA ALA A 140 0.79 -2.90 -15.71
C ALA A 140 1.58 -2.27 -14.56
N ILE A 141 2.53 -1.38 -14.87
CA ILE A 141 3.46 -0.73 -13.92
C ILE A 141 3.29 0.79 -13.82
N HIS A 142 2.32 1.36 -14.56
CA HIS A 142 2.21 2.82 -14.72
C HIS A 142 2.01 3.52 -13.37
N LYS A 143 1.12 3.00 -12.52
CA LYS A 143 0.85 3.59 -11.20
C LYS A 143 2.09 3.57 -10.30
N GLU A 144 2.81 2.46 -10.27
CA GLU A 144 4.01 2.28 -9.47
C GLU A 144 5.16 3.19 -9.93
N ALA A 145 5.21 3.50 -11.23
CA ALA A 145 6.15 4.48 -11.77
C ALA A 145 5.85 5.93 -11.33
N LEU A 146 4.62 6.27 -10.92
CA LEU A 146 4.23 7.61 -10.46
C LEU A 146 4.58 7.91 -8.99
N CYS A 147 5.17 6.94 -8.27
CA CYS A 147 5.58 7.13 -6.88
C CYS A 147 6.65 8.22 -6.75
N ILE A 148 6.36 9.24 -5.94
CA ILE A 148 7.25 10.38 -5.65
C ILE A 148 8.12 10.19 -4.40
N MET A 149 8.14 8.99 -3.82
CA MET A 149 8.93 8.65 -2.63
C MET A 149 8.68 9.57 -1.40
N CYS A 150 7.43 10.00 -1.21
CA CYS A 150 7.05 10.90 -0.11
C CYS A 150 6.99 10.25 1.30
N GLY A 151 6.98 8.93 1.39
CA GLY A 151 6.87 8.21 2.68
C GLY A 151 5.47 8.17 3.31
N CYS A 152 4.44 8.83 2.76
CA CYS A 152 3.10 8.85 3.37
C CYS A 152 2.49 7.45 3.57
N CYS A 153 2.74 6.50 2.66
CA CYS A 153 2.27 5.13 2.82
C CYS A 153 3.00 4.37 3.94
N VAL A 154 4.28 4.69 4.18
CA VAL A 154 5.10 4.12 5.25
C VAL A 154 4.64 4.67 6.60
N SER A 155 4.34 5.98 6.69
CA SER A 155 3.82 6.63 7.90
C SER A 155 2.60 5.93 8.52
N GLU A 156 1.78 5.30 7.69
CA GLU A 156 0.44 4.80 8.07
C GLU A 156 0.34 3.28 7.97
N CYS A 157 1.46 2.57 7.82
CA CYS A 157 1.46 1.13 7.67
C CYS A 157 1.46 0.41 9.04
N ASN A 158 0.35 -0.23 9.39
CA ASN A 158 0.22 -1.00 10.64
C ASN A 158 1.20 -2.19 10.70
N SER A 159 1.51 -2.83 9.57
CA SER A 159 2.54 -3.88 9.54
C SER A 159 3.89 -3.33 9.98
N MET A 160 4.26 -2.12 9.56
CA MET A 160 5.53 -1.50 9.96
C MET A 160 5.55 -1.02 11.41
N GLU A 161 4.38 -0.70 11.97
CA GLU A 161 4.24 -0.37 13.40
C GLU A 161 4.51 -1.60 14.27
N SER A 162 4.08 -2.79 13.82
CA SER A 162 4.29 -4.05 14.54
C SER A 162 5.67 -4.66 14.28
N ASP A 163 6.15 -4.54 13.04
CA ASP A 163 7.42 -5.06 12.57
C ASP A 163 8.17 -3.97 11.79
N PRO A 164 9.07 -3.24 12.45
CA PRO A 164 9.89 -2.22 11.82
C PRO A 164 10.80 -2.75 10.70
N GLU A 165 11.04 -4.06 10.59
CA GLU A 165 11.88 -4.63 9.53
C GLU A 165 11.11 -4.90 8.24
N PHE A 166 9.77 -5.03 8.29
CA PHE A 166 8.92 -5.17 7.11
C PHE A 166 9.31 -4.18 6.01
N PHE A 167 9.58 -4.67 4.79
CA PHE A 167 10.10 -3.87 3.67
C PHE A 167 9.20 -2.67 3.36
N GLY A 168 7.90 -2.80 3.63
CA GLY A 168 6.99 -1.69 3.62
C GLY A 168 6.40 -1.38 2.25
N PRO A 169 5.31 -0.58 2.21
CA PRO A 169 4.54 -0.35 1.00
C PRO A 169 5.30 0.36 -0.11
N ALA A 170 6.11 1.38 0.22
CA ALA A 170 6.84 2.14 -0.80
C ALA A 170 7.90 1.29 -1.52
N ALA A 171 8.67 0.52 -0.75
CA ALA A 171 9.72 -0.33 -1.30
C ALA A 171 9.09 -1.44 -2.16
N LEU A 172 8.13 -2.20 -1.64
CA LEU A 172 7.50 -3.28 -2.39
C LEU A 172 6.77 -2.77 -3.64
N ALA A 173 6.09 -1.62 -3.60
CA ALA A 173 5.53 -1.02 -4.82
C ALA A 173 6.61 -0.66 -5.85
N LYS A 174 7.76 -0.16 -5.40
CA LYS A 174 8.92 0.07 -6.27
C LYS A 174 9.52 -1.23 -6.80
N GLY A 175 9.52 -2.30 -6.02
CA GLY A 175 9.91 -3.63 -6.45
C GLY A 175 8.99 -4.16 -7.56
N PHE A 176 7.67 -4.02 -7.39
CA PHE A 176 6.70 -4.41 -8.41
C PHE A 176 6.88 -3.64 -9.72
N ARG A 177 7.21 -2.34 -9.65
CA ARG A 177 7.50 -1.55 -10.85
C ARG A 177 8.51 -2.23 -11.77
N PHE A 178 9.50 -2.97 -11.23
CA PHE A 178 10.50 -3.67 -12.04
C PHE A 178 10.09 -5.10 -12.35
N VAL A 179 9.54 -5.84 -11.38
CA VAL A 179 9.04 -7.21 -11.62
C VAL A 179 7.97 -7.26 -12.72
N GLY A 180 7.10 -6.24 -12.79
CA GLY A 180 6.07 -6.12 -13.83
C GLY A 180 6.53 -5.42 -15.11
N ASP A 181 7.78 -4.93 -15.19
CA ASP A 181 8.28 -4.23 -16.38
C ASP A 181 8.72 -5.27 -17.42
N ALA A 182 8.08 -5.30 -18.59
CA ALA A 182 8.39 -6.26 -19.66
C ALA A 182 9.85 -6.18 -20.18
N ARG A 183 10.58 -5.12 -19.82
CA ARG A 183 11.99 -4.94 -20.18
C ARG A 183 12.97 -5.52 -19.16
N ASP A 184 12.50 -5.90 -17.97
CA ASP A 184 13.31 -6.46 -16.89
C ASP A 184 13.33 -7.99 -16.99
N GLN A 185 14.51 -8.59 -16.82
CA GLN A 185 14.70 -10.04 -16.86
C GLN A 185 15.12 -10.63 -15.50
N ALA A 186 15.19 -9.80 -14.45
CA ALA A 186 15.59 -10.23 -13.11
C ALA A 186 14.40 -10.55 -12.20
N SER A 187 13.19 -10.72 -12.75
CA SER A 187 11.95 -10.89 -11.96
C SER A 187 12.01 -12.07 -10.99
N VAL A 188 12.56 -13.22 -11.38
CA VAL A 188 12.67 -14.40 -10.50
C VAL A 188 13.61 -14.14 -9.32
N GLU A 189 14.81 -13.60 -9.58
CA GLU A 189 15.78 -13.24 -8.53
C GLU A 189 15.18 -12.22 -7.55
N ARG A 190 14.53 -11.18 -8.09
CA ARG A 190 13.83 -10.16 -7.29
C ARG A 190 12.73 -10.77 -6.44
N LEU A 191 11.91 -11.66 -7.00
CA LEU A 191 10.81 -12.30 -6.27
C LEU A 191 11.33 -13.20 -5.15
N GLU A 192 12.43 -13.92 -5.36
CA GLU A 192 13.09 -14.66 -4.28
C GLU A 192 13.53 -13.72 -3.15
N ASP A 193 14.21 -12.62 -3.48
CA ASP A 193 14.63 -11.60 -2.50
C ASP A 193 13.43 -10.97 -1.76
N TYR A 194 12.28 -10.82 -2.43
CA TYR A 194 11.09 -10.18 -1.85
C TYR A 194 10.22 -11.15 -1.03
N ASN A 195 10.48 -12.46 -1.13
CA ASN A 195 9.84 -13.51 -0.34
C ASN A 195 10.63 -13.88 0.93
N ASP A 196 11.76 -13.21 1.17
CA ASP A 196 12.48 -13.30 2.44
C ASP A 196 11.60 -12.90 3.63
N GLU A 197 12.11 -13.18 4.83
CA GLU A 197 11.56 -12.64 6.08
C GLU A 197 11.40 -11.11 5.96
N HIS A 198 10.29 -10.56 6.48
CA HIS A 198 9.94 -9.15 6.37
C HIS A 198 9.54 -8.71 4.95
N GLY A 199 9.30 -9.67 4.04
CA GLY A 199 8.96 -9.47 2.64
C GLY A 199 7.46 -9.30 2.33
N ILE A 200 7.04 -9.71 1.13
CA ILE A 200 5.68 -9.49 0.56
C ILE A 200 4.56 -9.94 1.51
N TRP A 201 4.75 -11.04 2.22
CA TRP A 201 3.70 -11.75 2.95
C TRP A 201 3.39 -11.20 4.33
N ASP A 202 4.22 -10.29 4.86
CA ASP A 202 3.99 -9.62 6.16
C ASP A 202 3.02 -8.42 6.05
N CYS A 203 2.57 -8.12 4.83
CA CYS A 203 1.49 -7.17 4.60
C CYS A 203 0.16 -7.70 5.18
N THR A 204 -0.35 -7.03 6.19
CA THR A 204 -1.64 -7.32 6.84
C THR A 204 -2.85 -6.82 6.05
N ARG A 205 -2.62 -6.16 4.90
CA ARG A 205 -3.66 -5.66 3.98
C ARG A 205 -4.64 -4.69 4.66
N CYS A 206 -4.13 -3.76 5.48
CA CYS A 206 -4.96 -2.73 6.14
C CYS A 206 -5.39 -1.57 5.23
N TYR A 207 -4.88 -1.49 3.99
CA TYR A 207 -5.23 -0.49 2.96
C TYR A 207 -4.90 1.00 3.23
N PHE A 208 -4.44 1.38 4.43
CA PHE A 208 -4.08 2.78 4.71
C PHE A 208 -3.02 3.35 3.77
N CYS A 209 -2.09 2.53 3.27
CA CYS A 209 -1.09 2.95 2.30
C CYS A 209 -1.69 3.36 0.93
N ASN A 210 -2.81 2.77 0.51
CA ASN A 210 -3.52 3.18 -0.70
C ASN A 210 -4.29 4.48 -0.43
N GLU A 211 -5.07 4.51 0.66
CA GLU A 211 -5.92 5.67 1.02
C GLU A 211 -5.10 6.97 1.19
N ARG A 212 -3.86 6.85 1.69
CA ARG A 212 -3.00 7.99 2.02
C ARG A 212 -2.00 8.34 0.93
N CYS A 213 -1.98 7.60 -0.19
CA CYS A 213 -1.07 7.90 -1.29
C CYS A 213 -1.53 9.16 -2.03
N PRO A 214 -0.75 10.26 -2.02
CA PRO A 214 -1.15 11.51 -2.67
C PRO A 214 -1.16 11.42 -4.21
N LYS A 215 -0.59 10.35 -4.77
CA LYS A 215 -0.46 10.11 -6.21
C LYS A 215 -1.30 8.95 -6.73
N GLY A 216 -2.04 8.24 -5.86
CA GLY A 216 -2.86 7.09 -6.26
C GLY A 216 -2.04 5.93 -6.86
N VAL A 217 -0.90 5.61 -6.22
CA VAL A 217 -0.01 4.51 -6.64
C VAL A 217 -0.57 3.14 -6.26
N ASP A 218 -1.41 3.09 -5.22
CA ASP A 218 -1.98 1.88 -4.63
C ASP A 218 -0.94 0.82 -4.19
N PRO A 219 -0.03 1.16 -3.25
CA PRO A 219 1.06 0.26 -2.84
C PRO A 219 0.64 -1.13 -2.35
N ARG A 220 -0.51 -1.25 -1.68
CA ARG A 220 -1.03 -2.56 -1.24
C ARG A 220 -1.33 -3.45 -2.44
N ASP A 221 -1.85 -2.87 -3.52
CA ASP A 221 -2.23 -3.64 -4.69
C ASP A 221 -0.99 -4.08 -5.45
N ALA A 222 0.04 -3.24 -5.51
CA ALA A 222 1.37 -3.62 -6.00
C ALA A 222 1.99 -4.78 -5.18
N ILE A 223 1.85 -4.77 -3.84
CA ILE A 223 2.27 -5.90 -2.99
C ILE A 223 1.50 -7.18 -3.35
N ALA A 224 0.20 -7.09 -3.61
CA ALA A 224 -0.59 -8.26 -3.99
C ALA A 224 -0.22 -8.78 -5.39
N LYS A 225 0.09 -7.88 -6.34
CA LYS A 225 0.64 -8.26 -7.64
C LYS A 225 1.98 -8.99 -7.51
N LEU A 226 2.88 -8.53 -6.63
CA LEU A 226 4.12 -9.26 -6.32
C LEU A 226 3.82 -10.67 -5.79
N GLY A 227 2.88 -10.80 -4.85
CA GLY A 227 2.48 -12.12 -4.34
C GLY A 227 1.89 -13.03 -5.43
N ALA A 228 1.15 -12.46 -6.38
CA ALA A 228 0.59 -13.21 -7.51
C ALA A 228 1.66 -13.66 -8.52
N GLU A 229 2.60 -12.78 -8.89
CA GLU A 229 3.75 -13.16 -9.73
C GLU A 229 4.63 -14.20 -9.02
N SER A 230 4.87 -14.04 -7.72
CA SER A 230 5.59 -15.03 -6.91
C SER A 230 4.96 -16.42 -7.00
N VAL A 231 3.64 -16.51 -6.81
CA VAL A 231 2.91 -17.77 -6.89
C VAL A 231 2.93 -18.36 -8.31
N LYS A 232 2.85 -17.52 -9.34
CA LYS A 232 2.91 -17.91 -10.75
C LYS A 232 4.29 -18.50 -11.12
N GLU A 233 5.37 -17.90 -10.64
CA GLU A 233 6.74 -18.39 -10.83
C GLU A 233 7.09 -19.60 -9.92
N GLY A 234 6.15 -20.08 -9.10
CA GLY A 234 6.36 -21.22 -8.20
C GLY A 234 7.13 -20.88 -6.92
N ILE A 235 7.32 -19.59 -6.62
CA ILE A 235 7.94 -19.09 -5.39
C ILE A 235 6.85 -18.96 -4.33
N ASP A 236 6.48 -20.07 -3.70
CA ASP A 236 5.34 -20.17 -2.76
C ASP A 236 5.68 -20.85 -1.43
N ARG A 237 6.98 -20.96 -1.12
CA ARG A 237 7.50 -21.62 0.08
C ARG A 237 7.16 -20.89 1.38
N ASP A 238 6.85 -19.61 1.30
CA ASP A 238 6.50 -18.79 2.45
C ASP A 238 5.16 -19.19 3.10
N MET A 239 5.06 -18.91 4.40
CA MET A 239 3.88 -19.11 5.22
C MET A 239 2.63 -18.44 4.65
N GLY A 240 2.72 -17.19 4.22
CA GLY A 240 1.63 -16.42 3.64
C GLY A 240 1.17 -16.98 2.30
N ALA A 241 2.10 -17.42 1.45
CA ALA A 241 1.79 -18.09 0.18
C ALA A 241 1.03 -19.40 0.41
N LYS A 242 1.53 -20.26 1.32
CA LYS A 242 0.85 -21.50 1.73
C LYS A 242 -0.54 -21.24 2.30
N HIS A 243 -0.68 -20.17 3.08
CA HIS A 243 -1.95 -19.75 3.66
C HIS A 243 -2.95 -19.36 2.58
N ALA A 244 -2.55 -18.54 1.61
CA ALA A 244 -3.39 -18.15 0.48
C ALA A 244 -3.84 -19.37 -0.34
N LYS A 245 -2.91 -20.27 -0.68
CA LYS A 245 -3.23 -21.51 -1.44
C LYS A 245 -4.23 -22.39 -0.68
N TRP A 246 -4.06 -22.53 0.63
CA TRP A 246 -4.98 -23.33 1.45
C TRP A 246 -6.37 -22.70 1.56
N PHE A 247 -6.46 -21.36 1.62
CA PHE A 247 -7.75 -20.66 1.59
C PHE A 247 -8.52 -20.96 0.31
N VAL A 248 -7.87 -20.83 -0.85
CA VAL A 248 -8.48 -21.16 -2.15
C VAL A 248 -8.93 -22.62 -2.16
N LYS A 249 -8.08 -23.54 -1.69
CA LYS A 249 -8.43 -24.97 -1.65
C LYS A 249 -9.63 -25.26 -0.74
N SER A 250 -9.69 -24.59 0.40
CA SER A 250 -10.78 -24.73 1.37
C SER A 250 -12.11 -24.24 0.79
N ALA A 251 -12.10 -23.05 0.18
CA ALA A 251 -13.26 -22.46 -0.48
C ALA A 251 -13.75 -23.34 -1.65
N GLU A 252 -12.85 -23.84 -2.50
CA GLU A 252 -13.19 -24.72 -3.63
C GLU A 252 -13.82 -26.04 -3.17
N THR A 253 -13.27 -26.64 -2.11
CA THR A 253 -13.69 -27.99 -1.67
C THR A 253 -14.97 -27.97 -0.85
N THR A 254 -15.07 -27.03 0.10
CA THR A 254 -16.11 -27.02 1.12
C THR A 254 -16.98 -25.77 1.12
N GLY A 255 -16.62 -24.70 0.42
CA GLY A 255 -17.28 -23.39 0.52
C GLY A 255 -17.03 -22.67 1.85
N TRP A 256 -16.37 -23.31 2.80
CA TRP A 256 -16.00 -22.77 4.10
C TRP A 256 -14.48 -22.78 4.28
N LEU A 257 -14.01 -22.03 5.28
CA LEU A 257 -12.63 -22.16 5.74
C LEU A 257 -12.52 -23.40 6.64
N ARG A 258 -11.49 -24.22 6.42
CA ARG A 258 -11.17 -25.39 7.24
C ARG A 258 -10.10 -24.98 8.26
N GLU A 259 -10.53 -24.28 9.32
CA GLU A 259 -9.63 -23.65 10.30
C GLU A 259 -8.73 -24.67 11.00
N THR A 260 -9.24 -25.87 11.24
CA THR A 260 -8.49 -26.97 11.87
C THR A 260 -7.31 -27.46 11.03
N GLU A 261 -7.39 -27.34 9.70
CA GLU A 261 -6.32 -27.72 8.78
C GLU A 261 -5.40 -26.56 8.41
N LEU A 262 -5.84 -25.31 8.64
CA LEU A 262 -5.10 -24.13 8.27
C LEU A 262 -3.73 -24.07 8.95
N VAL A 263 -3.66 -24.21 10.28
CA VAL A 263 -2.40 -24.16 11.01
C VAL A 263 -1.40 -25.23 10.55
N PRO A 264 -1.73 -26.54 10.50
CA PRO A 264 -0.78 -27.55 10.06
C PRO A 264 -0.38 -27.44 8.59
N LYS A 265 -1.27 -26.96 7.72
CA LYS A 265 -0.97 -26.78 6.28
C LYS A 265 -0.15 -25.53 5.98
N THR A 266 -0.18 -24.54 6.87
CA THR A 266 0.56 -23.28 6.70
C THR A 266 1.85 -23.29 7.50
N GLN A 267 1.77 -23.54 8.81
CA GLN A 267 2.87 -23.47 9.76
C GLN A 267 3.64 -24.78 9.96
N GLY A 268 3.14 -25.87 9.37
CA GLY A 268 3.68 -27.20 9.59
C GLY A 268 3.23 -27.85 10.89
N ILE A 269 3.49 -29.15 11.01
CA ILE A 269 2.98 -30.01 12.08
C ILE A 269 3.54 -29.60 13.45
N VAL A 270 4.81 -29.24 13.53
CA VAL A 270 5.47 -28.86 14.79
C VAL A 270 4.83 -27.62 15.41
N SER A 271 4.57 -26.58 14.62
CA SER A 271 3.89 -25.36 15.07
C SER A 271 2.43 -25.62 15.43
N ALA A 272 1.75 -26.49 14.68
CA ALA A 272 0.39 -26.91 15.02
C ALA A 272 0.31 -27.59 16.41
N VAL A 273 1.29 -28.44 16.75
CA VAL A 273 1.38 -29.05 18.09
C VAL A 273 1.51 -28.00 19.19
N LYS A 274 2.32 -26.94 18.97
CA LYS A 274 2.45 -25.84 19.94
C LYS A 274 1.12 -25.10 20.19
N GLN A 275 0.25 -25.02 19.19
CA GLN A 275 -1.07 -24.37 19.28
C GLN A 275 -2.16 -25.27 19.91
N THR A 276 -1.88 -26.54 20.21
CA THR A 276 -2.87 -27.50 20.73
C THR A 276 -3.54 -27.02 22.02
N LYS A 277 -2.78 -26.40 22.93
CA LYS A 277 -3.34 -25.89 24.20
C LYS A 277 -4.40 -24.81 23.95
N PHE A 278 -4.15 -23.92 22.99
CA PHE A 278 -5.10 -22.88 22.60
C PHE A 278 -6.33 -23.48 21.93
N ALA A 279 -6.13 -24.44 21.01
CA ALA A 279 -7.22 -25.15 20.34
C ALA A 279 -8.15 -25.90 21.33
N ILE A 280 -7.59 -26.58 22.34
CA ILE A 280 -8.37 -27.23 23.42
C ILE A 280 -9.19 -26.18 24.19
N GLY A 281 -8.62 -25.01 24.46
CA GLY A 281 -9.31 -23.91 25.13
C GLY A 281 -10.52 -23.39 24.33
N LEU A 282 -10.38 -23.28 23.00
CA LEU A 282 -11.48 -22.90 22.11
C LEU A 282 -12.54 -24.01 22.01
N ALA A 283 -12.12 -25.27 21.93
CA ALA A 283 -13.03 -26.41 21.84
C ALA A 283 -13.93 -26.52 23.08
N ARG A 284 -13.37 -26.31 24.28
CA ARG A 284 -14.14 -26.25 25.54
C ARG A 284 -15.21 -25.14 25.56
N LYS A 285 -15.04 -24.09 24.75
CA LYS A 285 -15.99 -22.99 24.59
C LYS A 285 -16.93 -23.18 23.39
N GLY A 286 -16.91 -24.34 22.72
CA GLY A 286 -17.69 -24.61 21.52
C GLY A 286 -17.27 -23.79 20.30
N LYS A 287 -16.04 -23.26 20.27
CA LYS A 287 -15.53 -22.38 19.21
C LYS A 287 -14.67 -23.10 18.16
N VAL A 288 -14.67 -24.43 18.16
CA VAL A 288 -13.93 -25.25 17.19
C VAL A 288 -14.92 -26.13 16.46
N PRO A 289 -15.04 -26.03 15.12
CA PRO A 289 -15.92 -26.90 14.36
C PRO A 289 -15.46 -28.37 14.45
N PRO A 290 -16.39 -29.34 14.40
CA PRO A 290 -16.02 -30.75 14.40
C PRO A 290 -15.12 -31.04 13.18
N PRO A 291 -13.94 -31.67 13.39
CA PRO A 291 -12.95 -31.84 12.32
C PRO A 291 -13.37 -32.85 11.25
N VAL A 292 -14.31 -33.75 11.56
CA VAL A 292 -14.81 -34.79 10.65
C VAL A 292 -16.31 -35.03 10.92
N PRO A 293 -17.15 -35.12 9.87
CA PRO A 293 -16.86 -34.80 8.48
C PRO A 293 -16.68 -33.27 8.28
N PRO A 294 -15.94 -32.84 7.25
CA PRO A 294 -15.78 -31.42 6.96
C PRO A 294 -17.15 -30.78 6.70
N HIS A 295 -17.40 -29.64 7.33
CA HIS A 295 -18.62 -28.87 7.11
C HIS A 295 -18.58 -28.28 5.69
N VAL A 296 -19.54 -28.67 4.85
CA VAL A 296 -19.67 -28.22 3.45
C VAL A 296 -20.85 -27.26 3.34
N ALA A 297 -20.66 -26.13 2.65
CA ALA A 297 -21.71 -25.17 2.35
C ALA A 297 -22.79 -25.81 1.45
N ALA A 298 -24.05 -25.47 1.70
CA ALA A 298 -25.17 -25.92 0.86
C ALA A 298 -24.92 -25.58 -0.62
N ASP A 299 -24.40 -24.38 -0.89
CA ASP A 299 -24.18 -23.85 -2.24
C ASP A 299 -22.70 -23.89 -2.66
N VAL A 300 -21.95 -24.92 -2.24
CA VAL A 300 -20.52 -25.08 -2.63
C VAL A 300 -20.32 -25.12 -4.16
N GLY A 301 -21.35 -25.47 -4.93
CA GLY A 301 -21.33 -25.39 -6.39
C GLY A 301 -21.06 -23.99 -6.93
N GLU A 302 -21.59 -22.94 -6.27
CA GLU A 302 -21.35 -21.55 -6.66
C GLU A 302 -19.89 -21.16 -6.43
N ALA A 303 -19.30 -21.55 -5.29
CA ALA A 303 -17.89 -21.31 -5.00
C ALA A 303 -16.97 -21.96 -6.04
N ARG A 304 -17.31 -23.19 -6.49
CA ARG A 304 -16.58 -23.88 -7.56
C ARG A 304 -16.75 -23.21 -8.92
N ALA A 305 -17.97 -22.78 -9.25
CA ALA A 305 -18.25 -22.06 -10.48
C ALA A 305 -17.49 -20.73 -10.55
N LEU A 306 -17.43 -19.98 -9.46
CA LEU A 306 -16.64 -18.75 -9.35
C LEU A 306 -15.14 -19.02 -9.50
N HIS A 307 -14.62 -20.05 -8.82
CA HIS A 307 -13.22 -20.44 -8.97
C HIS A 307 -12.89 -20.83 -10.42
N GLN A 308 -13.76 -21.61 -11.07
CA GLN A 308 -13.60 -22.01 -12.46
C GLN A 308 -13.66 -20.80 -13.39
N LEU A 309 -14.61 -19.89 -13.20
CA LEU A 309 -14.74 -18.66 -13.98
C LEU A 309 -13.46 -17.82 -13.92
N VAL A 310 -12.91 -17.61 -12.72
CA VAL A 310 -11.66 -16.85 -12.55
C VAL A 310 -10.48 -17.55 -13.25
N ARG A 311 -10.39 -18.88 -13.18
CA ARG A 311 -9.34 -19.64 -13.87
C ARG A 311 -9.47 -19.61 -15.39
N GLU A 312 -10.69 -19.68 -15.92
CA GLU A 312 -10.96 -19.71 -17.36
C GLU A 312 -10.77 -18.35 -18.04
N GLN A 313 -10.85 -17.25 -17.29
CA GLN A 313 -10.58 -15.89 -17.80
C GLN A 313 -9.12 -15.68 -18.25
N GLY A 314 -8.19 -16.59 -17.94
CA GLY A 314 -6.80 -16.51 -18.39
C GLY A 314 -6.01 -15.32 -17.83
N ARG A 315 -6.51 -14.66 -16.77
CA ARG A 315 -5.84 -13.54 -16.10
C ARG A 315 -5.02 -14.06 -14.92
N GLU A 316 -3.78 -14.43 -15.19
CA GLU A 316 -2.84 -14.91 -14.16
C GLU A 316 -1.90 -13.82 -13.64
N GLY A 317 -1.30 -14.07 -12.48
CA GLY A 317 -0.33 -13.16 -11.88
C GLY A 317 -0.90 -11.76 -11.59
N ALA A 318 -0.09 -10.74 -11.84
CA ALA A 318 -0.44 -9.33 -11.67
C ALA A 318 -1.61 -8.90 -12.55
N ALA A 319 -1.81 -9.51 -13.72
CA ALA A 319 -2.91 -9.18 -14.63
C ALA A 319 -4.30 -9.59 -14.09
N GLY A 320 -4.34 -10.53 -13.15
CA GLY A 320 -5.55 -10.92 -12.41
C GLY A 320 -5.93 -9.96 -11.28
N ILE A 321 -5.06 -9.01 -10.93
CA ILE A 321 -5.29 -8.06 -9.85
C ILE A 321 -5.56 -6.68 -10.45
N VAL A 322 -6.84 -6.30 -10.43
CA VAL A 322 -7.23 -4.93 -10.72
C VAL A 322 -6.76 -4.07 -9.54
N GLN A 323 -5.81 -3.17 -9.79
CA GLN A 323 -5.50 -2.14 -8.81
C GLN A 323 -6.76 -1.32 -8.61
N GLY A 324 -7.08 -1.04 -7.35
CA GLY A 324 -8.11 -0.10 -7.00
C GLY A 324 -7.85 1.18 -7.79
N GLU A 325 -8.63 1.43 -8.82
CA GLU A 325 -8.85 2.80 -9.24
C GLU A 325 -9.51 3.50 -8.00
N ARG A 326 -10.10 4.66 -7.97
CA ARG A 326 -11.29 4.87 -8.77
C ARG A 326 -12.08 3.59 -9.22
N ALA A 327 -11.87 2.39 -8.65
CA ALA A 327 -12.55 1.13 -8.95
C ALA A 327 -13.99 1.19 -8.43
N LEU A 328 -14.30 2.23 -7.65
CA LEU A 328 -15.63 2.73 -7.34
C LEU A 328 -15.91 4.17 -7.83
N ALA A 329 -14.96 4.91 -8.41
CA ALA A 329 -15.29 6.22 -9.01
C ALA A 329 -16.00 6.08 -10.37
N ARG A 330 -16.01 4.88 -10.95
CA ARG A 330 -17.03 4.48 -11.94
C ARG A 330 -18.40 4.17 -11.31
N ILE A 331 -18.56 4.30 -10.00
CA ILE A 331 -19.86 4.23 -9.30
C ILE A 331 -20.28 5.62 -8.77
N GLU A 332 -19.35 6.54 -8.45
CA GLU A 332 -19.72 7.86 -7.88
C GLU A 332 -19.63 9.07 -8.84
N HIS A 333 -19.19 8.91 -10.09
CA HIS A 333 -19.30 9.97 -11.11
C HIS A 333 -20.19 9.62 -12.31
N THR A 334 -20.94 8.53 -12.23
CA THR A 334 -21.86 8.08 -13.28
C THR A 334 -23.24 8.75 -13.27
N GLU A 335 -23.53 9.69 -12.35
CA GLU A 335 -24.81 10.40 -12.38
C GLU A 335 -24.76 11.77 -13.09
N ALA A 336 -23.58 12.33 -13.35
CA ALA A 336 -23.46 13.66 -13.99
C ALA A 336 -23.05 13.64 -15.47
N ALA A 337 -22.69 12.49 -16.03
CA ALA A 337 -22.24 12.37 -17.42
C ALA A 337 -22.69 11.06 -18.08
N GLY A 338 -24.00 10.84 -18.18
CA GLY A 338 -24.64 10.07 -19.26
C GLY A 338 -24.11 8.66 -19.60
N ALA A 339 -23.43 7.96 -18.70
CA ALA A 339 -22.97 6.59 -18.96
C ALA A 339 -24.13 5.61 -18.75
N ARG A 340 -24.54 4.92 -19.82
CA ARG A 340 -25.60 3.91 -19.78
C ARG A 340 -25.07 2.59 -19.19
N ARG A 341 -25.95 1.82 -18.54
CA ARG A 341 -25.65 0.51 -17.91
C ARG A 341 -25.12 -0.55 -18.90
N ASP A 342 -25.28 -0.28 -20.18
CA ASP A 342 -24.98 -1.09 -21.36
C ASP A 342 -23.72 -0.59 -22.10
N ALA A 343 -22.91 0.30 -21.49
CA ALA A 343 -21.63 0.70 -22.06
C ALA A 343 -20.65 -0.51 -22.10
N PRO A 344 -19.94 -0.74 -23.23
CA PRO A 344 -19.07 -1.89 -23.39
C PRO A 344 -17.93 -1.87 -22.36
N GLU A 345 -17.57 -3.05 -21.83
CA GLU A 345 -16.38 -3.22 -21.01
C GLU A 345 -15.16 -2.74 -21.78
N VAL A 346 -14.31 -1.91 -21.15
CA VAL A 346 -13.02 -1.57 -21.73
C VAL A 346 -12.10 -2.75 -21.47
N THR A 347 -12.03 -3.65 -22.45
CA THR A 347 -11.11 -4.79 -22.46
C THR A 347 -9.70 -4.28 -22.75
N PRO A 348 -8.70 -4.53 -21.89
CA PRO A 348 -7.32 -4.18 -22.20
C PRO A 348 -6.87 -4.90 -23.50
N GLY A 349 -6.53 -4.12 -24.53
CA GLY A 349 -6.08 -4.62 -25.83
C GLY A 349 -7.05 -4.38 -27.00
N GLU A 350 -8.27 -3.92 -26.74
CA GLU A 350 -9.21 -3.52 -27.80
C GLU A 350 -9.22 -2.00 -28.01
N GLU A 351 -9.33 -1.57 -29.26
CA GLU A 351 -9.43 -0.16 -29.61
C GLU A 351 -10.77 0.37 -29.07
N PRO A 352 -10.77 1.45 -28.26
CA PRO A 352 -12.00 1.92 -27.64
C PRO A 352 -13.01 2.30 -28.74
N PRO A 353 -14.31 2.01 -28.54
CA PRO A 353 -15.32 2.35 -29.53
C PRO A 353 -15.28 3.86 -29.81
N LYS A 354 -15.37 4.22 -31.09
CA LYS A 354 -15.36 5.61 -31.51
C LYS A 354 -16.53 6.34 -30.86
N ALA A 355 -16.22 7.52 -30.30
CA ALA A 355 -17.11 8.37 -29.51
C ALA A 355 -18.42 8.71 -30.22
#